data_AF-A0A537UQB1-F1
#
_entry.id   AF-A0A537UQB1-F1
#
_cell.length_a   1.000
_cell.length_b   1.000
_cell.length_c   1.000
_cell.angle_alpha   90.00
_cell.angle_beta   90.00
_cell.angle_gamma   90.00
#
_symmetry.space_group_name_H-M   'P 1'
#
loop_
_entity.id
_entity.type
_entity.pdbx_description
1 polymer ?
#
loop_
_entity_poly.entity_id
_entity_poly.type
_entity_poly.pdbx_seq_one_letter_code
_entity_poly.pdbx_strand_id
1 'polypeptide(L)' 'RTQMYVRGVCGTIAARTYEDLLPEDEAWNRDDAQPEQFYIVRFRQKDLWDGYPFENDTLQTELPDRWLEPAGD' A
#
# COMPACT_ATOMS: atom_id res chain seq x y z
N ARG A 1 -3.78 6.39 5.03
CA ARG A 1 -4.20 4.97 5.15
C ARG A 1 -2.97 4.07 4.96
N THR A 2 -2.34 3.57 6.03
CA THR A 2 -1.06 2.82 5.94
C THR A 2 -0.98 1.79 7.06
N GLN A 3 -1.51 0.59 6.80
CA GLN A 3 -1.68 -0.47 7.81
C GLN A 3 -0.31 -0.92 8.34
N MET A 4 -0.21 -1.09 9.66
CA MET A 4 1.05 -1.41 10.33
C MET A 4 1.71 -2.69 9.81
N TYR A 5 0.91 -3.70 9.45
CA TYR A 5 1.40 -5.02 9.06
C TYR A 5 2.09 -5.05 7.69
N VAL A 6 1.97 -4.01 6.85
CA VAL A 6 2.68 -3.93 5.55
C VAL A 6 3.92 -3.02 5.59
N ARG A 7 4.21 -2.36 6.71
CA ARG A 7 5.33 -1.40 6.79
C ARG A 7 6.67 -2.12 6.72
N GLY A 8 7.54 -1.70 5.80
CA GLY A 8 8.87 -2.30 5.61
C GLY A 8 8.85 -3.67 4.95
N VAL A 9 7.69 -4.14 4.47
CA VAL A 9 7.58 -5.42 3.76
C VAL A 9 7.52 -5.14 2.25
N CYS A 10 8.23 -5.95 1.47
CA CYS A 10 8.18 -5.85 0.01
C CYS A 10 6.90 -6.50 -0.54
N GLY A 11 6.28 -5.85 -1.53
CA GLY A 11 5.12 -6.35 -2.26
C GLY A 11 5.27 -6.12 -3.75
N THR A 12 4.26 -6.53 -4.51
CA THR A 12 4.22 -6.32 -5.98
C THR A 12 3.04 -5.42 -6.33
N ILE A 13 3.27 -4.41 -7.17
CA ILE A 13 2.19 -3.60 -7.74
C ILE A 13 1.26 -4.51 -8.56
N ALA A 14 0.04 -4.70 -8.09
CA ALA A 14 -0.99 -5.47 -8.79
C ALA A 14 -1.80 -4.59 -9.76
N ALA A 15 -1.97 -3.30 -9.44
CA ALA A 15 -2.59 -2.31 -10.31
C ALA A 15 -2.14 -0.89 -9.94
N ARG A 16 -2.02 -0.03 -10.96
CA ARG A 16 -2.06 1.43 -10.81
C ARG A 16 -3.53 1.85 -10.86
N THR A 17 -4.02 2.52 -9.83
CA THR A 17 -5.45 2.90 -9.74
C THR A 17 -5.65 4.34 -10.21
N TYR A 18 -6.13 5.22 -9.34
CA TYR A 18 -6.48 6.61 -9.62
C TYR A 18 -5.56 7.56 -8.84
N GLU A 19 -5.62 8.83 -9.20
CA GLU A 19 -5.02 9.90 -8.41
C GLU A 19 -6.11 10.52 -7.53
N ASP A 20 -5.82 10.74 -6.24
CA ASP A 20 -6.76 11.35 -5.29
C ASP A 20 -6.03 12.10 -4.19
N LEU A 21 -6.76 12.91 -3.43
CA LEU A 21 -6.25 13.49 -2.20
C LEU A 21 -5.84 12.39 -1.24
N LEU A 22 -4.78 12.66 -0.49
CA LEU A 22 -4.41 11.76 0.59
C LEU A 22 -5.50 11.73 1.67
N PRO A 23 -5.77 10.55 2.26
CA PRO A 23 -6.64 10.45 3.43
C PRO A 23 -6.21 11.36 4.58
N GLU A 24 -4.90 11.61 4.72
CA GLU A 24 -4.33 12.53 5.71
C GLU A 24 -4.50 14.02 5.37
N ASP A 25 -4.80 14.37 4.13
CA ASP A 25 -5.10 15.76 3.77
C ASP A 25 -6.62 15.98 3.81
N GLU A 26 -7.41 15.02 3.30
CA GLU A 26 -8.87 14.98 3.40
C GLU A 26 -9.35 15.06 4.86
N ALA A 27 -8.79 14.24 5.76
CA ALA A 27 -9.19 14.23 7.17
C ALA A 27 -8.89 15.54 7.92
N TRP A 28 -8.05 16.42 7.35
CA TRP A 28 -7.72 17.73 7.90
C TRP A 28 -8.24 18.89 7.04
N ASN A 29 -9.18 18.63 6.11
CA ASN A 29 -9.78 19.60 5.18
C ASN A 29 -8.75 20.42 4.38
N ARG A 30 -7.66 19.77 3.95
CA ARG A 30 -6.67 20.36 3.06
C ARG A 30 -7.02 20.03 1.62
N ASP A 31 -8.15 20.56 1.18
CA ASP A 31 -8.75 20.22 -0.11
C ASP A 31 -7.95 20.78 -1.31
N ASP A 32 -7.01 21.68 -1.04
CA ASP A 32 -6.07 22.27 -2.01
C ASP A 32 -4.74 21.51 -2.11
N ALA A 33 -4.55 20.44 -1.33
CA ALA A 33 -3.38 19.59 -1.42
C ALA A 33 -3.27 18.90 -2.80
N GLN A 34 -2.04 18.56 -3.19
CA GLN A 34 -1.82 17.86 -4.45
C GLN A 34 -2.33 16.41 -4.35
N PRO A 35 -3.17 15.94 -5.28
CA PRO A 35 -3.51 14.52 -5.40
C PRO A 35 -2.27 13.65 -5.67
N GLU A 36 -2.30 12.42 -5.21
CA GLU A 36 -1.26 11.44 -5.44
C GLU A 36 -1.79 10.17 -6.10
N GLN A 37 -0.90 9.51 -6.85
CA GLN A 37 -1.20 8.21 -7.43
C GLN A 37 -1.33 7.14 -6.35
N PHE A 38 -2.40 6.36 -6.43
CA PHE A 38 -2.58 5.16 -5.61
C PHE A 38 -2.27 3.88 -6.40
N TYR A 39 -1.84 2.87 -5.66
CA TYR A 39 -1.56 1.53 -6.19
C TYR A 39 -2.22 0.48 -5.31
N ILE A 40 -2.72 -0.59 -5.95
CA ILE A 40 -3.01 -1.83 -5.24
C ILE A 40 -1.70 -2.61 -5.15
N VAL A 41 -1.22 -2.83 -3.92
CA VAL A 41 -0.01 -3.63 -3.65
C VAL A 41 -0.42 -4.99 -3.10
N ARG A 42 0.13 -6.04 -3.69
CA ARG A 42 -0.08 -7.43 -3.31
C ARG A 42 1.10 -7.94 -2.49
N PHE A 43 0.79 -8.51 -1.33
CA PHE A 43 1.72 -9.16 -0.41
C PHE A 43 1.35 -10.63 -0.28
N ARG A 44 2.35 -11.51 -0.11
CA ARG A 44 2.07 -12.89 0.31
C ARG A 44 1.79 -12.89 1.81
N GLN A 45 0.76 -13.62 2.24
CA GLN A 45 0.40 -13.61 3.67
C GLN A 45 1.55 -14.16 4.55
N LYS A 46 2.32 -15.14 4.06
CA LYS A 46 3.50 -15.67 4.76
C LYS A 46 4.65 -14.66 4.95
N ASP A 47 4.69 -13.58 4.16
CA ASP A 47 5.70 -12.53 4.31
C ASP A 47 5.26 -11.48 5.35
N LEU A 48 3.98 -11.49 5.75
CA LEU A 48 3.39 -10.56 6.72
C LEU A 48 3.21 -11.19 8.11
N TRP A 49 2.92 -12.49 8.18
CA TRP A 49 2.65 -13.19 9.43
C TRP A 49 3.46 -14.47 9.55
N ASP A 50 4.18 -14.59 10.66
CA ASP A 50 4.90 -15.81 11.01
C ASP A 50 3.93 -16.98 11.22
N GLY A 51 4.30 -18.16 10.72
CA GLY A 51 3.48 -19.38 10.81
C GLY A 51 2.22 -19.40 9.94
N TYR A 52 2.07 -18.50 8.96
CA TYR A 52 0.89 -18.51 8.08
C TYR A 52 0.80 -19.82 7.24
N PRO A 53 -0.31 -20.57 7.28
CA PRO A 53 -0.33 -21.97 6.84
C PRO A 53 -0.52 -22.18 5.34
N PHE A 54 -0.99 -21.16 4.59
CA PHE A 54 -1.31 -21.31 3.17
C PHE A 54 -0.30 -20.59 2.28
N GLU A 55 0.28 -21.32 1.32
CA GLU A 55 1.37 -20.81 0.47
C GLU A 55 0.93 -19.76 -0.56
N ASN A 56 -0.31 -19.85 -1.02
CA ASN A 56 -0.81 -19.10 -2.17
C ASN A 56 -1.69 -17.89 -1.79
N ASP A 57 -1.98 -17.72 -0.50
CA ASP A 57 -2.84 -16.63 -0.08
C ASP A 57 -2.09 -15.31 -0.12
N THR A 58 -2.82 -14.29 -0.56
CA THR A 58 -2.28 -12.93 -0.69
C THR A 58 -3.19 -11.93 -0.01
N LEU A 59 -2.59 -10.87 0.52
CA LEU A 59 -3.29 -9.67 0.95
C LEU A 59 -3.06 -8.59 -0.10
N GLN A 60 -4.14 -7.88 -0.45
CA GLN A 60 -4.06 -6.70 -1.32
C GLN A 60 -4.59 -5.50 -0.55
N THR A 61 -3.83 -4.40 -0.59
CA THR A 61 -4.24 -3.14 0.01
C THR A 61 -3.79 -1.98 -0.86
N GLU A 62 -4.49 -0.86 -0.74
CA GLU A 62 -4.23 0.35 -1.50
C GLU A 62 -3.27 1.26 -0.74
N LEU A 63 -2.21 1.71 -1.39
CA LEU A 63 -1.19 2.60 -0.83
C LEU A 63 -0.90 3.74 -1.84
N PRO A 64 -0.79 5.00 -1.39
CA PRO A 64 -0.32 6.10 -2.22
C PRO A 64 1.19 5.99 -2.48
N ASP A 65 1.62 6.57 -3.60
CA ASP A 65 2.99 6.56 -4.09
C ASP A 65 4.02 6.94 -3.02
N ARG A 66 3.74 7.97 -2.20
CA ARG A 66 4.68 8.44 -1.16
C ARG A 66 5.07 7.39 -0.10
N TRP A 67 4.29 6.33 0.07
CA TRP A 67 4.59 5.25 1.03
C TRP A 67 5.35 4.09 0.39
N LEU A 68 5.68 4.18 -0.90
CA LEU A 68 6.34 3.14 -1.66
C LEU A 68 7.72 3.60 -2.11
N GLU A 69 8.62 2.64 -2.20
CA GLU A 69 9.90 2.78 -2.89
C GLU A 69 10.17 1.51 -3.70
N PRO A 70 10.94 1.58 -4.80
CA PRO A 70 11.34 0.37 -5.52
C PRO A 70 12.08 -0.58 -4.59
N ALA A 71 11.66 -1.85 -4.57
CA ALA A 71 12.49 -2.90 -3.97
C ALA A 71 13.80 -2.96 -4.75
N GLY A 72 14.94 -2.85 -4.06
CA GLY A 72 16.26 -2.86 -4.70
C GLY A 72 16.55 -4.12 -5.53
N ASP A 73 17.61 -4.07 -6.34
CA ASP A 73 18.12 -5.20 -7.14
C ASP A 73 18.68 -6.35 -6.28
#